data_AF-A0A1T5A0V2-F1
#
_entry.id   AF-A0A1T5A0V2-F1
#
_cell.length_a   1.000
_cell.length_b   1.000
_cell.length_c   1.000
_cell.angle_alpha   90.00
_cell.angle_beta   90.00
_cell.angle_gamma   90.00
#
_symmetry.space_group_name_H-M   'P 1'
#
loop_
_entity.id
_entity.type
_entity.pdbx_description
1 polymer ?
#
loop_
_entity_poly.entity_id
_entity_poly.type
_entity_poly.pdbx_seq_one_letter_code
_entity_poly.pdbx_strand_id
1 'polypeptide(L)'
;MAGDEDVEENIHVAAQTVPALRFKQWLQDWDNYSSVSNGSWKKPEPYIYLFSMKAGDLRNLSDVYRRKYDGNISEGVQRAQDTNRTARIQRYVRYGYPYGDLAAPMRNKEHAHLKKPGWLPTAIVINILEKGTSRRGHTLNDDHLVQVTSNGASVEITVPEIDAKSSDYLAPFEVIDGQHRLWSFGNDDSGIPDDFELPVVAFKGLDVAWQAYLFWSINVSPKRINKSHAFDLYPLLRTQDWLEQFGELNVYREARAQELTELMYTHEKSVWHHRINMLGEKGVVGVSQNAWVKALTASFLSTGKGAGTKGLFQANLGEDDMPLPWSRGQQGAFLLKLWQEIASEIETGARHWWTRQYKGERNRPLIDRTSLLNQDMGLRATLSVANDIFVHAVDDWNLYDWRAPNIEDASFPVEASAAFESIDKAPFAEEITNLAKGIVAFDWRSLDGPGVKDSEEEVLKRSFRGSGGYTALKIEVLKSLATEQGTAVGGVAADLLAKMA
;
A
#
# COMPACT_ATOMS: atom_id res chain seq x y z
N MET A 1 10.71 -16.40 46.28
CA MET A 1 9.36 -16.75 46.76
C MET A 1 8.62 -15.45 47.02
N ALA A 2 7.99 -14.91 46.00
CA ALA A 2 6.88 -13.97 46.11
C ALA A 2 5.76 -14.69 45.37
N GLY A 3 4.74 -15.12 46.09
CA GLY A 3 3.56 -15.72 45.47
C GLY A 3 2.80 -14.59 44.77
N ASP A 4 2.66 -14.69 43.46
CA ASP A 4 1.54 -14.04 42.79
C ASP A 4 0.29 -14.72 43.36
N GLU A 5 -0.40 -14.02 44.26
CA GLU A 5 -1.76 -14.37 44.62
C GLU A 5 -2.59 -14.27 43.33
N ASP A 6 -3.05 -15.42 42.83
CA ASP A 6 -4.03 -15.48 41.75
C ASP A 6 -5.28 -14.73 42.21
N VAL A 7 -5.42 -13.48 41.77
CA VAL A 7 -6.63 -12.67 41.99
C VAL A 7 -7.76 -13.38 41.25
N GLU A 8 -8.58 -14.12 41.99
CA GLU A 8 -9.76 -14.80 41.48
C GLU A 8 -10.74 -13.73 40.97
N GLU A 9 -10.93 -13.68 39.64
CA GLU A 9 -11.78 -12.69 39.00
C GLU A 9 -13.24 -13.20 39.03
N ASN A 10 -14.16 -12.38 39.55
CA ASN A 10 -15.59 -12.68 39.48
C ASN A 10 -16.14 -12.27 38.11
N ILE A 11 -16.84 -13.19 37.47
CA ILE A 11 -17.45 -13.02 36.17
C ILE A 11 -18.90 -12.68 36.38
N HIS A 12 -19.30 -11.49 35.94
CA HIS A 12 -20.68 -11.08 35.97
C HIS A 12 -21.17 -10.77 34.56
N VAL A 13 -22.26 -11.40 34.16
CA VAL A 13 -23.02 -11.10 32.94
C VAL A 13 -24.50 -11.14 33.28
N ALA A 14 -25.20 -10.04 33.06
CA ALA A 14 -26.65 -10.00 33.27
C ALA A 14 -27.39 -10.83 32.21
N ALA A 15 -28.51 -11.43 32.59
CA ALA A 15 -29.39 -12.10 31.64
C ALA A 15 -29.84 -11.13 30.54
N GLN A 16 -29.73 -11.57 29.29
CA GLN A 16 -30.11 -10.76 28.14
C GLN A 16 -30.57 -11.60 26.96
N THR A 17 -31.46 -11.03 26.15
CA THR A 17 -31.91 -11.61 24.88
C THR A 17 -31.54 -10.65 23.76
N VAL A 18 -30.80 -11.15 22.78
CA VAL A 18 -30.28 -10.37 21.67
C VAL A 18 -30.93 -10.84 20.36
N PRO A 19 -31.50 -9.94 19.55
CA PRO A 19 -32.00 -10.30 18.23
C PRO A 19 -30.83 -10.67 17.30
N ALA A 20 -31.00 -11.75 16.53
CA ALA A 20 -30.00 -12.24 15.59
C ALA A 20 -30.60 -12.50 14.21
N LEU A 21 -29.74 -12.38 13.20
CA LEU A 21 -30.03 -12.80 11.84
C LEU A 21 -29.46 -14.20 11.61
N ARG A 22 -30.28 -15.10 11.06
CA ARG A 22 -29.87 -16.45 10.67
C ARG A 22 -29.68 -16.54 9.17
N PHE A 23 -28.54 -17.07 8.73
CA PHE A 23 -28.24 -17.28 7.31
C PHE A 23 -27.67 -18.68 7.08
N LYS A 24 -28.07 -19.30 5.96
CA LYS A 24 -27.65 -20.65 5.55
C LYS A 24 -26.38 -20.54 4.72
N GLN A 25 -25.31 -21.20 5.14
CA GLN A 25 -24.05 -21.23 4.38
C GLN A 25 -23.54 -22.64 4.06
N TRP A 26 -24.10 -23.69 4.67
CA TRP A 26 -23.73 -25.06 4.32
C TRP A 26 -24.39 -25.49 3.00
N LEU A 27 -23.56 -25.89 2.04
CA LEU A 27 -24.01 -26.45 0.76
C LEU A 27 -24.16 -27.97 0.86
N GLN A 28 -25.18 -28.51 0.19
CA GLN A 28 -25.44 -29.94 0.19
C GLN A 28 -24.27 -30.74 -0.41
N ASP A 29 -23.59 -30.19 -1.41
CA ASP A 29 -22.45 -30.83 -2.07
C ASP A 29 -21.29 -31.11 -1.09
N TRP A 30 -21.16 -30.34 -0.02
CA TRP A 30 -20.12 -30.50 0.99
C TRP A 30 -20.32 -31.72 1.88
N ASP A 31 -21.53 -32.30 1.90
CA ASP A 31 -21.79 -33.56 2.60
C ASP A 31 -20.97 -34.72 2.01
N ASN A 32 -20.55 -34.60 0.76
CA ASN A 32 -19.76 -35.61 0.06
C ASN A 32 -18.25 -35.43 0.23
N TYR A 33 -17.79 -34.33 0.84
CA TYR A 33 -16.37 -34.06 1.00
C TYR A 33 -15.74 -35.03 1.98
N SER A 34 -14.53 -35.49 1.67
CA SER A 34 -13.85 -36.53 2.44
C SER A 34 -13.76 -36.20 3.93
N SER A 35 -13.54 -34.94 4.31
CA SER A 35 -13.49 -34.49 5.71
C SER A 35 -14.79 -34.71 6.49
N VAL A 36 -15.94 -34.69 5.81
CA VAL A 36 -17.27 -34.90 6.40
C VAL A 36 -17.68 -36.36 6.25
N SER A 37 -17.50 -36.93 5.07
CA SER A 37 -18.01 -38.27 4.72
C SER A 37 -17.23 -39.42 5.37
N ASN A 38 -15.96 -39.22 5.72
CA ASN A 38 -15.18 -40.20 6.49
C ASN A 38 -15.37 -40.05 8.01
N GLY A 39 -16.19 -39.10 8.47
CA GLY A 39 -16.44 -38.83 9.88
C GLY A 39 -15.27 -38.21 10.66
N SER A 40 -14.20 -37.79 9.98
CA SER A 40 -13.04 -37.18 10.64
C SER A 40 -13.40 -35.86 11.31
N TRP A 41 -14.25 -35.03 10.69
CA TRP A 41 -14.75 -33.78 11.26
C TRP A 41 -16.26 -33.86 11.46
N LYS A 42 -16.76 -33.42 12.62
CA LYS A 42 -18.22 -33.35 12.89
C LYS A 42 -18.86 -32.39 11.88
N LYS A 43 -19.95 -32.83 11.22
CA LYS A 43 -20.74 -31.97 10.34
C LYS A 43 -21.32 -30.79 11.15
N PRO A 44 -21.09 -29.53 10.74
CA PRO A 44 -21.62 -28.37 11.46
C PRO A 44 -23.12 -28.16 11.17
N GLU A 45 -23.77 -27.31 11.97
CA GLU A 45 -25.11 -26.83 11.65
C GLU A 45 -25.10 -26.07 10.30
N PRO A 46 -26.17 -26.17 9.48
CA PRO A 46 -26.22 -25.47 8.19
C PRO A 46 -26.28 -23.93 8.28
N TYR A 47 -26.55 -23.42 9.47
CA TYR A 47 -26.88 -22.04 9.73
C TYR A 47 -25.83 -21.38 10.62
N ILE A 48 -25.67 -20.08 10.41
CA ILE A 48 -24.86 -19.21 11.24
C ILE A 48 -25.63 -17.94 11.58
N TYR A 49 -25.18 -17.26 12.63
CA TYR A 49 -25.92 -16.19 13.29
C TYR A 49 -25.12 -14.89 13.29
N LEU A 50 -25.78 -13.75 13.08
CA LEU A 50 -25.19 -12.41 13.15
C LEU A 50 -25.99 -11.56 14.14
N PHE A 51 -25.31 -10.96 15.12
CA PHE A 51 -25.91 -10.07 16.13
C PHE A 51 -24.90 -9.03 16.60
N SER A 52 -25.33 -8.04 17.39
CA SER A 52 -24.44 -7.15 18.13
C SER A 52 -24.40 -7.51 19.61
N MET A 53 -23.27 -7.31 20.26
CA MET A 53 -23.11 -7.54 21.69
C MET A 53 -22.12 -6.54 22.27
N LYS A 54 -22.35 -6.11 23.51
CA LYS A 54 -21.39 -5.27 24.24
C LYS A 54 -20.05 -5.97 24.33
N ALA A 55 -18.97 -5.24 24.07
CA ALA A 55 -17.63 -5.80 24.08
C ALA A 55 -17.25 -6.40 25.45
N GLY A 56 -17.70 -5.78 26.54
CA GLY A 56 -17.50 -6.28 27.91
C GLY A 56 -18.22 -7.62 28.16
N ASP A 57 -19.50 -7.72 27.78
CA ASP A 57 -20.27 -8.97 27.92
C ASP A 57 -19.67 -10.08 27.04
N LEU A 58 -19.35 -9.76 25.78
CA LEU A 58 -18.74 -10.71 24.86
C LEU A 58 -17.39 -11.22 25.38
N ARG A 59 -16.61 -10.35 26.03
CA ARG A 59 -15.35 -10.70 26.72
C ARG A 59 -15.59 -11.66 27.88
N ASN A 60 -16.58 -11.39 28.73
CA ASN A 60 -16.88 -12.23 29.91
C ASN A 60 -17.48 -13.59 29.51
N LEU A 61 -18.22 -13.63 28.41
CA LEU A 61 -18.77 -14.83 27.79
C LEU A 61 -17.74 -15.63 26.99
N SER A 62 -16.50 -15.17 26.87
CA SER A 62 -15.45 -15.83 26.09
C SER A 62 -14.16 -16.10 26.87
N ASP A 63 -13.45 -17.16 26.46
CA ASP A 63 -12.23 -17.66 27.12
C ASP A 63 -10.94 -16.90 26.72
N VAL A 64 -11.01 -15.58 26.46
CA VAL A 64 -9.91 -14.88 25.76
C VAL A 64 -8.73 -14.54 26.67
N TYR A 65 -8.92 -14.35 27.99
CA TYR A 65 -7.86 -13.92 28.92
C TYR A 65 -7.27 -15.03 29.80
N ARG A 66 -7.96 -16.16 29.96
CA ARG A 66 -7.72 -17.05 31.10
C ARG A 66 -6.74 -18.20 30.82
N ARG A 67 -5.97 -18.08 29.74
CA ARG A 67 -4.92 -19.05 29.38
C ARG A 67 -3.54 -18.55 29.85
N LYS A 68 -3.08 -19.00 31.02
CA LYS A 68 -1.63 -19.02 31.31
C LYS A 68 -0.99 -20.06 30.38
N TYR A 69 0.09 -19.66 29.71
CA TYR A 69 0.91 -20.53 28.87
C TYR A 69 1.67 -21.49 29.79
N ASP A 70 1.11 -22.67 30.08
CA ASP A 70 1.81 -23.70 30.82
C ASP A 70 2.32 -24.76 29.84
N GLY A 71 3.57 -24.60 29.39
CA GLY A 71 4.27 -25.58 28.57
C GLY A 71 3.98 -25.59 27.05
N ASN A 72 4.82 -26.35 26.32
CA ASN A 72 4.98 -26.41 24.86
C ASN A 72 3.79 -27.04 24.08
N ILE A 73 2.60 -27.19 24.69
CA ILE A 73 1.45 -27.85 24.07
C ILE A 73 0.29 -26.85 23.96
N SER A 74 0.22 -26.18 22.80
CA SER A 74 -0.90 -25.32 22.43
C SER A 74 -1.95 -26.14 21.69
N GLU A 75 -2.88 -26.78 22.41
CA GLU A 75 -4.14 -27.23 21.80
C GLU A 75 -5.14 -26.07 21.81
N GLY A 76 -5.24 -25.39 20.68
CA GLY A 76 -6.16 -24.28 20.45
C GLY A 76 -5.71 -23.35 19.30
N VAL A 77 -6.67 -22.66 18.69
CA VAL A 77 -6.47 -21.76 17.54
C VAL A 77 -6.07 -20.33 17.96
N GLN A 78 -6.02 -20.05 19.27
CA GLN A 78 -5.84 -18.71 19.84
C GLN A 78 -4.36 -18.37 20.08
N ARG A 79 -3.96 -17.11 19.84
CA ARG A 79 -2.57 -16.63 20.01
C ARG A 79 -2.31 -16.11 21.43
N ALA A 80 -1.05 -15.95 21.81
CA ALA A 80 -0.65 -15.21 23.00
C ALA A 80 -1.07 -13.73 22.92
N GLN A 81 -1.27 -13.09 24.09
CA GLN A 81 -1.62 -11.69 24.17
C GLN A 81 -0.48 -10.79 23.68
N ASP A 82 -0.79 -9.93 22.72
CA ASP A 82 0.11 -8.86 22.26
C ASP A 82 -0.36 -7.54 22.86
N THR A 83 0.33 -7.09 23.91
CA THR A 83 0.01 -5.87 24.65
C THR A 83 0.15 -4.62 23.79
N ASN A 84 1.12 -4.59 22.86
CA ASN A 84 1.31 -3.48 21.94
C ASN A 84 0.15 -3.35 20.95
N ARG A 85 -0.28 -4.48 20.38
CA ARG A 85 -1.43 -4.53 19.46
C ARG A 85 -2.73 -4.15 20.17
N THR A 86 -2.92 -4.63 21.40
CA THR A 86 -4.09 -4.31 22.24
C THR A 86 -4.14 -2.81 22.53
N ALA A 87 -3.04 -2.22 22.99
CA ALA A 87 -2.95 -0.79 23.27
C ALA A 87 -3.15 0.07 22.00
N ARG A 88 -2.71 -0.41 20.83
CA ARG A 88 -2.97 0.27 19.56
C ARG A 88 -4.46 0.28 19.22
N ILE A 89 -5.16 -0.83 19.37
CA ILE A 89 -6.61 -0.91 19.13
C ILE A 89 -7.36 0.02 20.10
N GLN A 90 -6.98 0.05 21.38
CA GLN A 90 -7.58 0.98 22.35
C GLN A 90 -7.45 2.44 21.89
N ARG A 91 -6.26 2.84 21.45
CA ARG A 91 -6.03 4.19 20.92
C ARG A 91 -6.83 4.45 19.64
N TYR A 92 -6.94 3.46 18.76
CA TYR A 92 -7.74 3.57 17.55
C TYR A 92 -9.23 3.76 17.89
N VAL A 93 -9.82 2.98 18.79
CA VAL A 93 -11.23 3.14 19.18
C VAL A 93 -11.48 4.55 19.73
N ARG A 94 -10.57 5.07 20.57
CA ARG A 94 -10.70 6.40 21.20
C ARG A 94 -10.43 7.58 20.28
N TYR A 95 -9.47 7.47 19.37
CA TYR A 95 -8.94 8.61 18.63
C TYR A 95 -8.95 8.44 17.11
N GLY A 96 -9.31 7.26 16.62
CA GLY A 96 -9.26 6.85 15.23
C GLY A 96 -7.86 6.80 14.67
N TYR A 97 -7.80 6.52 13.37
CA TYR A 97 -6.60 6.68 12.57
C TYR A 97 -6.69 8.03 11.82
N PRO A 98 -5.60 8.81 11.76
CA PRO A 98 -4.26 8.39 12.16
C PRO A 98 -3.85 8.81 13.58
N TYR A 99 -4.57 9.72 14.25
CA TYR A 99 -4.16 10.26 15.55
C TYR A 99 -3.79 9.20 16.60
N GLY A 100 -4.50 8.07 16.67
CA GLY A 100 -4.23 6.97 17.60
C GLY A 100 -2.87 6.28 17.39
N ASP A 101 -2.32 6.39 16.19
CA ASP A 101 -1.02 5.80 15.80
C ASP A 101 0.14 6.81 15.89
N LEU A 102 -0.12 8.08 16.20
CA LEU A 102 0.93 9.06 16.46
C LEU A 102 1.82 8.62 17.64
N ALA A 103 3.12 8.88 17.51
CA ALA A 103 4.04 8.80 18.64
C ALA A 103 3.53 9.65 19.82
N ALA A 104 3.76 9.21 21.06
CA ALA A 104 3.22 9.87 22.25
C ALA A 104 3.46 11.40 22.30
N PRO A 105 4.63 11.94 21.93
CA PRO A 105 4.87 13.39 21.94
C PRO A 105 4.03 14.18 20.92
N MET A 106 3.62 13.54 19.82
CA MET A 106 2.83 14.18 18.76
C MET A 106 1.32 14.16 19.06
N ARG A 107 0.86 13.35 20.04
CA ARG A 107 -0.54 13.29 20.48
C ARG A 107 -0.88 14.49 21.39
N ASN A 108 -0.84 15.68 20.81
CA ASN A 108 -1.03 16.96 21.51
C ASN A 108 -2.21 17.76 20.89
N LYS A 109 -2.47 18.95 21.44
CA LYS A 109 -3.59 19.81 20.99
C LYS A 109 -3.44 20.29 19.55
N GLU A 110 -2.22 20.47 19.05
CA GLU A 110 -1.95 20.94 17.69
C GLU A 110 -2.41 19.91 16.65
N HIS A 111 -2.20 18.62 16.94
CA HIS A 111 -2.59 17.52 16.06
C HIS A 111 -4.01 17.01 16.31
N ALA A 112 -4.79 17.63 17.19
CA ALA A 112 -6.12 17.15 17.56
C ALA A 112 -7.10 17.10 16.37
N HIS A 113 -6.88 17.93 15.34
CA HIS A 113 -7.63 17.94 14.08
C HIS A 113 -7.54 16.63 13.29
N LEU A 114 -6.54 15.77 13.59
CA LEU A 114 -6.35 14.46 12.96
C LEU A 114 -7.20 13.36 13.59
N LYS A 115 -7.93 13.62 14.68
CA LYS A 115 -8.79 12.62 15.30
C LYS A 115 -9.94 12.25 14.35
N LYS A 116 -10.21 10.96 14.26
CA LYS A 116 -11.33 10.39 13.48
C LYS A 116 -12.10 9.38 14.33
N PRO A 117 -13.33 9.00 13.96
CA PRO A 117 -14.02 7.91 14.64
C PRO A 117 -13.27 6.57 14.50
N GLY A 118 -13.15 5.83 15.60
CA GLY A 118 -12.49 4.53 15.66
C GLY A 118 -13.43 3.35 15.46
N TRP A 119 -14.04 3.22 14.29
CA TRP A 119 -15.03 2.16 14.04
C TRP A 119 -14.37 0.79 13.86
N LEU A 120 -14.98 -0.24 14.48
CA LEU A 120 -14.60 -1.66 14.33
C LEU A 120 -15.71 -2.41 13.57
N PRO A 121 -15.85 -2.23 12.24
CA PRO A 121 -16.95 -2.81 11.46
C PRO A 121 -16.78 -4.32 11.22
N THR A 122 -15.58 -4.85 11.41
CA THR A 122 -15.31 -6.28 11.24
C THR A 122 -15.89 -7.07 12.40
N ALA A 123 -16.60 -8.16 12.10
CA ALA A 123 -17.21 -8.99 13.13
C ALA A 123 -16.16 -9.76 13.95
N ILE A 124 -16.50 -10.05 15.21
CA ILE A 124 -15.86 -11.09 16.02
C ILE A 124 -16.48 -12.42 15.62
N VAL A 125 -15.65 -13.44 15.38
CA VAL A 125 -16.13 -14.77 14.98
C VAL A 125 -16.04 -15.69 16.18
N ILE A 126 -17.16 -16.27 16.58
CA ILE A 126 -17.26 -17.15 17.75
C ILE A 126 -17.92 -18.48 17.43
N ASN A 127 -17.70 -19.46 18.29
CA ASN A 127 -18.45 -20.69 18.38
C ASN A 127 -19.21 -20.73 19.72
N ILE A 128 -20.51 -20.97 19.67
CA ILE A 128 -21.38 -21.21 20.83
C ILE A 128 -21.25 -22.68 21.22
N LEU A 129 -20.83 -22.92 22.46
CA LEU A 129 -20.64 -24.27 22.98
C LEU A 129 -21.97 -24.97 23.26
N GLU A 130 -21.99 -26.29 23.05
CA GLU A 130 -23.16 -27.13 23.32
C GLU A 130 -23.10 -27.74 24.72
N LYS A 131 -24.27 -28.16 25.22
CA LYS A 131 -24.38 -28.92 26.46
C LYS A 131 -23.45 -30.14 26.47
N GLY A 132 -22.78 -30.36 27.59
CA GLY A 132 -21.85 -31.47 27.77
C GLY A 132 -20.50 -31.27 27.09
N THR A 133 -20.25 -30.10 26.48
CA THR A 133 -18.92 -29.77 26.00
C THR A 133 -17.95 -29.70 27.18
N SER A 134 -16.89 -30.49 27.11
CA SER A 134 -15.76 -30.40 28.01
C SER A 134 -14.52 -29.91 27.28
N ARG A 135 -13.77 -29.05 27.97
CA ARG A 135 -12.47 -28.53 27.55
C ARG A 135 -11.55 -28.56 28.77
N ARG A 136 -10.37 -29.17 28.61
CA ARG A 136 -9.28 -29.14 29.60
C ARG A 136 -9.71 -29.51 31.03
N GLY A 137 -10.60 -30.48 31.17
CA GLY A 137 -11.10 -30.95 32.47
C GLY A 137 -12.27 -30.16 33.05
N HIS A 138 -12.64 -29.02 32.46
CA HIS A 138 -13.85 -28.28 32.80
C HIS A 138 -15.00 -28.67 31.87
N THR A 139 -16.22 -28.70 32.39
CA THR A 139 -17.44 -28.94 31.62
C THR A 139 -18.30 -27.70 31.68
N LEU A 140 -18.92 -27.32 30.56
CA LEU A 140 -19.80 -26.17 30.52
C LEU A 140 -20.98 -26.40 31.48
N ASN A 141 -21.14 -25.49 32.44
CA ASN A 141 -22.27 -25.54 33.37
C ASN A 141 -23.58 -25.35 32.58
N ASP A 142 -24.59 -26.14 32.90
CA ASP A 142 -25.92 -26.06 32.30
C ASP A 142 -26.54 -24.67 32.51
N ASP A 143 -26.24 -24.01 33.64
CA ASP A 143 -26.73 -22.66 33.95
C ASP A 143 -26.07 -21.57 33.09
N HIS A 144 -24.95 -21.86 32.42
CA HIS A 144 -24.25 -20.91 31.55
C HIS A 144 -24.58 -21.10 30.07
N LEU A 145 -25.49 -22.03 29.74
CA LEU A 145 -25.83 -22.36 28.35
C LEU A 145 -26.50 -21.19 27.64
N VAL A 146 -25.86 -20.73 26.57
CA VAL A 146 -26.46 -19.78 25.64
C VAL A 146 -27.40 -20.52 24.70
N GLN A 147 -28.64 -20.04 24.61
CA GLN A 147 -29.67 -20.66 23.79
C GLN A 147 -29.92 -19.86 22.52
N VAL A 148 -30.13 -20.58 21.42
CA VAL A 148 -30.54 -19.99 20.14
C VAL A 148 -31.97 -20.46 19.85
N THR A 149 -32.92 -19.54 19.94
CA THR A 149 -34.34 -19.80 19.69
C THR A 149 -34.75 -19.21 18.36
N SER A 150 -35.60 -19.92 17.62
CA SER A 150 -36.13 -19.45 16.33
C SER A 150 -37.64 -19.43 16.37
N ASN A 151 -38.21 -18.24 16.26
CA ASN A 151 -39.65 -18.00 16.22
C ASN A 151 -40.04 -17.59 14.80
N GLY A 152 -40.02 -18.56 13.88
CA GLY A 152 -40.27 -18.32 12.46
C GLY A 152 -39.07 -17.64 11.78
N ALA A 153 -39.24 -16.36 11.42
CA ALA A 153 -38.19 -15.56 10.78
C ALA A 153 -37.28 -14.84 11.79
N SER A 154 -37.74 -14.62 13.03
CA SER A 154 -36.89 -14.06 14.08
C SER A 154 -36.06 -15.14 14.73
N VAL A 155 -34.80 -14.80 15.04
CA VAL A 155 -33.89 -15.62 15.82
C VAL A 155 -33.39 -14.78 16.97
N GLU A 156 -33.34 -15.39 18.15
CA GLU A 156 -32.90 -14.73 19.38
C GLU A 156 -31.79 -15.55 20.02
N ILE A 157 -30.78 -14.85 20.54
CA ILE A 157 -29.70 -15.41 21.36
C ILE A 157 -30.01 -15.04 22.80
N THR A 158 -30.32 -16.04 23.62
CA THR A 158 -30.59 -15.84 25.05
C THR A 158 -29.35 -16.21 25.84
N VAL A 159 -28.80 -15.22 26.53
CA VAL A 159 -27.68 -15.36 27.45
C VAL A 159 -28.25 -15.39 28.88
N PRO A 160 -27.96 -16.43 29.68
CA PRO A 160 -28.41 -16.49 31.06
C PRO A 160 -27.65 -15.48 31.92
N GLU A 161 -28.16 -15.22 33.12
CA GLU A 161 -27.37 -14.52 34.14
C GLU A 161 -26.22 -15.44 34.58
N ILE A 162 -25.01 -14.92 34.55
CA ILE A 162 -23.80 -15.63 34.95
C ILE A 162 -23.13 -14.83 36.06
N ASP A 163 -22.99 -15.47 37.21
CA ASP A 163 -22.17 -15.02 38.33
C ASP A 163 -21.28 -16.18 38.77
N ALA A 164 -20.03 -16.16 38.34
CA ALA A 164 -19.13 -17.30 38.50
C ALA A 164 -17.69 -16.86 38.80
N LYS A 165 -16.99 -17.68 39.58
CA LYS A 165 -15.55 -17.55 39.81
C LYS A 165 -14.77 -18.06 38.60
N SER A 166 -13.71 -17.37 38.23
CA SER A 166 -12.89 -17.71 37.06
C SER A 166 -12.23 -19.09 37.10
N SER A 167 -12.01 -19.66 38.29
CA SER A 167 -11.30 -20.92 38.52
C SER A 167 -12.03 -22.17 37.97
N ASP A 168 -13.36 -22.17 37.99
CA ASP A 168 -14.20 -23.30 37.57
C ASP A 168 -15.07 -22.99 36.34
N TYR A 169 -14.88 -21.82 35.73
CA TYR A 169 -15.74 -21.32 34.65
C TYR A 169 -15.24 -21.74 33.27
N LEU A 170 -16.04 -22.54 32.56
CA LEU A 170 -15.93 -22.69 31.11
C LEU A 170 -16.88 -21.68 30.43
N ALA A 171 -16.30 -20.75 29.66
CA ALA A 171 -17.04 -19.74 28.94
C ALA A 171 -17.92 -20.36 27.84
N PRO A 172 -19.17 -19.88 27.64
CA PRO A 172 -20.07 -20.43 26.64
C PRO A 172 -19.65 -20.12 25.19
N PHE A 173 -18.74 -19.16 24.98
CA PHE A 173 -18.20 -18.82 23.66
C PHE A 173 -16.70 -19.13 23.52
N GLU A 174 -16.35 -19.76 22.40
CA GLU A 174 -14.97 -19.88 21.92
C GLU A 174 -14.71 -18.87 20.79
N VAL A 175 -13.74 -17.98 20.97
CA VAL A 175 -13.37 -17.02 19.91
C VAL A 175 -12.49 -17.70 18.87
N ILE A 176 -12.92 -17.64 17.61
CA ILE A 176 -12.21 -18.13 16.42
C ILE A 176 -11.37 -17.01 15.81
N ASP A 177 -11.94 -15.81 15.67
CA ASP A 177 -11.24 -14.61 15.19
C ASP A 177 -11.67 -13.35 15.96
N GLY A 178 -10.74 -12.42 16.15
CA GLY A 178 -11.02 -11.14 16.81
C GLY A 178 -10.54 -11.03 18.26
N GLN A 179 -9.79 -12.00 18.77
CA GLN A 179 -9.25 -12.02 20.14
C GLN A 179 -8.59 -10.70 20.58
N HIS A 180 -7.72 -10.11 19.74
CA HIS A 180 -7.02 -8.86 20.09
C HIS A 180 -7.95 -7.65 20.16
N ARG A 181 -9.06 -7.69 19.42
CA ARG A 181 -10.10 -6.65 19.47
C ARG A 181 -10.83 -6.75 20.81
N LEU A 182 -11.21 -7.95 21.24
CA LEU A 182 -11.83 -8.16 22.55
C LEU A 182 -10.91 -7.79 23.71
N TRP A 183 -9.62 -8.13 23.65
CA TRP A 183 -8.64 -7.71 24.66
C TRP A 183 -8.52 -6.19 24.81
N SER A 184 -8.86 -5.41 23.79
CA SER A 184 -8.78 -3.95 23.89
C SER A 184 -9.79 -3.37 24.89
N PHE A 185 -10.84 -4.11 25.25
CA PHE A 185 -11.87 -3.72 26.22
C PHE A 185 -11.62 -4.35 27.61
N GLY A 186 -10.38 -4.78 27.89
CA GLY A 186 -9.96 -5.53 29.08
C GLY A 186 -9.84 -4.74 30.40
N ASN A 187 -9.54 -3.44 30.33
CA ASN A 187 -9.09 -2.68 31.49
C ASN A 187 -9.98 -1.46 31.75
N ASP A 188 -10.33 -1.21 33.01
CA ASP A 188 -11.04 0.02 33.47
C ASP A 188 -10.29 1.30 33.04
N ASP A 189 -8.97 1.24 32.93
CA ASP A 189 -8.11 2.33 32.44
C ASP A 189 -8.19 2.58 30.92
N SER A 190 -8.88 1.73 30.15
CA SER A 190 -9.06 1.93 28.71
C SER A 190 -9.88 3.18 28.42
N GLY A 191 -10.79 3.53 29.33
CA GLY A 191 -11.77 4.61 29.25
C GLY A 191 -12.54 4.64 27.93
N ILE A 192 -12.79 3.43 27.39
CA ILE A 192 -13.79 3.15 26.37
C ILE A 192 -15.08 2.79 27.12
N PRO A 193 -16.24 3.34 26.74
CA PRO A 193 -17.51 3.00 27.38
C PRO A 193 -17.84 1.49 27.32
N ASP A 194 -18.45 0.98 28.38
CA ASP A 194 -18.86 -0.44 28.49
C ASP A 194 -20.04 -0.80 27.56
N ASP A 195 -20.72 0.20 27.00
CA ASP A 195 -21.80 0.04 26.03
C ASP A 195 -21.32 0.01 24.56
N PHE A 196 -20.01 -0.03 24.32
CA PHE A 196 -19.48 -0.20 22.97
C PHE A 196 -19.80 -1.60 22.41
N GLU A 197 -20.63 -1.65 21.37
CA GLU A 197 -21.04 -2.90 20.74
C GLU A 197 -20.11 -3.33 19.59
N LEU A 198 -19.96 -4.65 19.45
CA LEU A 198 -19.25 -5.27 18.34
C LEU A 198 -20.21 -6.15 17.52
N PRO A 199 -20.08 -6.18 16.18
CA PRO A 199 -20.76 -7.19 15.38
C PRO A 199 -20.16 -8.57 15.68
N VAL A 200 -21.02 -9.59 15.78
CA VAL A 200 -20.65 -10.97 16.13
C VAL A 200 -21.21 -11.91 15.10
N VAL A 201 -20.34 -12.73 14.51
CA VAL A 201 -20.74 -13.90 13.70
C VAL A 201 -20.53 -15.15 14.54
N ALA A 202 -21.61 -15.87 14.80
CA ALA A 202 -21.60 -17.05 15.65
C ALA A 202 -21.94 -18.33 14.88
N PHE A 203 -21.09 -19.33 15.07
CA PHE A 203 -21.37 -20.73 14.78
C PHE A 203 -21.89 -21.40 16.05
N LYS A 204 -22.54 -22.55 15.93
CA LYS A 204 -23.01 -23.34 17.07
C LYS A 204 -22.50 -24.77 16.97
N GLY A 205 -21.89 -25.27 18.04
CA GLY A 205 -21.42 -26.65 18.12
C GLY A 205 -20.33 -27.02 17.11
N LEU A 206 -19.55 -26.04 16.66
CA LEU A 206 -18.51 -26.22 15.65
C LEU A 206 -17.33 -27.02 16.22
N ASP A 207 -16.92 -28.07 15.51
CA ASP A 207 -15.76 -28.87 15.89
C ASP A 207 -14.44 -28.08 15.79
N VAL A 208 -13.46 -28.46 16.60
CA VAL A 208 -12.16 -27.78 16.69
C VAL A 208 -11.43 -27.75 15.35
N ALA A 209 -11.54 -28.79 14.53
CA ALA A 209 -10.92 -28.82 13.21
C ALA A 209 -11.52 -27.76 12.26
N TRP A 210 -12.84 -27.57 12.30
CA TRP A 210 -13.51 -26.51 11.55
C TRP A 210 -13.14 -25.11 12.05
N GLN A 211 -13.01 -24.94 13.37
CA GLN A 211 -12.53 -23.68 13.94
C GLN A 211 -11.12 -23.34 13.43
N ALA A 212 -10.22 -24.32 13.37
CA ALA A 212 -8.87 -24.15 12.85
C ALA A 212 -8.86 -23.81 11.36
N TYR A 213 -9.70 -24.48 10.56
CA TYR A 213 -9.88 -24.19 9.14
C TYR A 213 -10.39 -22.75 8.90
N LEU A 214 -11.39 -22.30 9.66
CA LEU A 214 -11.91 -20.93 9.55
C LEU A 214 -10.85 -19.91 9.92
N PHE A 215 -10.11 -20.14 11.01
CA PHE A 215 -9.02 -19.24 11.38
C PHE A 215 -7.95 -19.12 10.28
N TRP A 216 -7.55 -20.24 9.67
CA TRP A 216 -6.58 -20.24 8.57
C TRP A 216 -7.11 -19.50 7.34
N SER A 217 -8.35 -19.77 6.93
CA SER A 217 -8.95 -19.14 5.75
C SER A 217 -9.16 -17.64 5.94
N ILE A 218 -9.50 -17.18 7.14
CA ILE A 218 -9.70 -15.75 7.45
C ILE A 218 -8.37 -15.00 7.57
N ASN A 219 -7.34 -15.60 8.17
CA ASN A 219 -6.11 -14.87 8.54
C ASN A 219 -4.91 -15.12 7.63
N VAL A 220 -4.80 -16.29 7.02
CA VAL A 220 -3.60 -16.72 6.28
C VAL A 220 -3.82 -16.72 4.78
N SER A 221 -4.98 -17.18 4.32
CA SER A 221 -5.31 -17.27 2.89
C SER A 221 -5.38 -15.92 2.16
N PRO A 222 -5.82 -14.79 2.77
CA PRO A 222 -5.91 -13.54 2.05
C PRO A 222 -4.52 -12.98 1.71
N LYS A 223 -4.30 -12.61 0.45
CA LYS A 223 -3.09 -11.91 0.03
C LYS A 223 -3.06 -10.54 0.70
N ARG A 224 -1.94 -10.20 1.36
CA ARG A 224 -1.72 -8.83 1.83
C ARG A 224 -1.80 -7.88 0.64
N ILE A 225 -2.57 -6.80 0.78
CA ILE A 225 -2.62 -5.73 -0.22
C ILE A 225 -1.19 -5.22 -0.43
N ASN A 226 -0.72 -5.18 -1.68
CA ASN A 226 0.57 -4.61 -2.01
C ASN A 226 0.55 -3.12 -1.65
N LYS A 227 1.59 -2.61 -0.97
CA LYS A 227 1.72 -1.17 -0.64
C LYS A 227 1.62 -0.29 -1.89
N SER A 228 2.09 -0.76 -3.05
CA SER A 228 1.90 -0.05 -4.32
C SER A 228 0.46 -0.08 -4.82
N HIS A 229 -0.32 -1.12 -4.55
CA HIS A 229 -1.77 -1.08 -4.86
C HIS A 229 -2.51 -0.10 -3.96
N ALA A 230 -2.07 0.04 -2.71
CA ALA A 230 -2.56 1.12 -1.87
C ALA A 230 -2.29 2.48 -2.55
N PHE A 231 -1.11 2.70 -3.17
CA PHE A 231 -0.76 3.92 -3.94
C PHE A 231 -1.88 4.36 -4.90
N ASP A 232 -2.51 3.40 -5.60
CA ASP A 232 -3.57 3.65 -6.58
C ASP A 232 -4.94 3.98 -5.96
N LEU A 233 -5.17 3.62 -4.68
CA LEU A 233 -6.38 3.97 -3.91
C LEU A 233 -6.27 5.33 -3.21
N TYR A 234 -5.05 5.89 -3.09
CA TYR A 234 -4.82 7.20 -2.48
C TYR A 234 -5.42 8.42 -3.19
N PRO A 235 -5.67 8.47 -4.51
CA PRO A 235 -6.24 9.65 -5.16
C PRO A 235 -7.47 10.23 -4.41
N LEU A 236 -8.33 9.36 -3.86
CA LEU A 236 -9.53 9.74 -3.11
C LEU A 236 -9.26 10.23 -1.67
N LEU A 237 -8.06 9.97 -1.13
CA LEU A 237 -7.66 10.33 0.24
C LEU A 237 -6.66 11.51 0.27
N ARG A 238 -6.11 11.94 -0.88
CA ARG A 238 -5.04 12.97 -1.01
C ARG A 238 -5.42 14.38 -0.55
N THR A 239 -6.70 14.68 -0.40
CA THR A 239 -7.18 15.96 0.16
C THR A 239 -7.10 16.03 1.68
N GLN A 240 -6.72 14.93 2.34
CA GLN A 240 -6.69 14.86 3.79
C GLN A 240 -5.28 15.10 4.34
N ASP A 241 -5.10 16.21 5.06
CA ASP A 241 -3.82 16.67 5.64
C ASP A 241 -3.10 15.64 6.53
N TRP A 242 -3.85 14.66 7.04
CA TRP A 242 -3.36 13.69 8.01
C TRP A 242 -2.45 12.62 7.40
N LEU A 243 -2.59 12.37 6.10
CA LEU A 243 -1.86 11.33 5.38
C LEU A 243 -0.39 11.68 5.17
N GLU A 244 -0.06 12.97 5.03
CA GLU A 244 1.31 13.45 4.76
C GLU A 244 2.13 13.67 6.04
N GLN A 245 1.49 13.99 7.17
CA GLN A 245 2.16 14.14 8.48
C GLN A 245 2.64 12.80 9.04
N PHE A 246 2.01 11.71 8.60
CA PHE A 246 2.46 10.35 8.83
C PHE A 246 3.35 9.94 7.66
N GLY A 247 4.66 9.86 7.85
CA GLY A 247 5.66 9.51 6.83
C GLY A 247 5.45 8.19 6.05
N GLU A 248 4.33 7.49 6.26
CA GLU A 248 3.86 6.37 5.44
C GLU A 248 3.64 6.77 3.97
N LEU A 249 3.28 8.02 3.66
CA LEU A 249 3.16 8.49 2.27
C LEU A 249 4.47 8.43 1.48
N ASN A 250 5.61 8.65 2.16
CA ASN A 250 6.92 8.46 1.55
C ASN A 250 7.17 6.97 1.26
N VAL A 251 6.74 6.06 2.13
CA VAL A 251 6.88 4.62 1.93
C VAL A 251 6.11 4.15 0.69
N TYR A 252 4.92 4.70 0.44
CA TYR A 252 4.14 4.34 -0.75
C TYR A 252 4.73 4.92 -2.04
N ARG A 253 5.21 6.16 -2.00
CA ARG A 253 5.92 6.78 -3.13
C ARG A 253 7.22 6.04 -3.46
N GLU A 254 8.01 5.71 -2.45
CA GLU A 254 9.24 4.94 -2.61
C GLU A 254 8.96 3.54 -3.15
N ALA A 255 7.89 2.88 -2.66
CA ALA A 255 7.47 1.57 -3.19
C ALA A 255 7.07 1.67 -4.67
N ARG A 256 6.29 2.68 -5.07
CA ARG A 256 5.92 2.91 -6.48
C ARG A 256 7.15 3.25 -7.33
N ALA A 257 8.06 4.07 -6.83
CA ALA A 257 9.32 4.40 -7.50
C ALA A 257 10.21 3.16 -7.69
N GLN A 258 10.24 2.28 -6.68
CA GLN A 258 10.95 1.01 -6.75
C GLN A 258 10.34 0.08 -7.81
N GLU A 259 9.00 -0.09 -7.83
CA GLU A 259 8.33 -0.89 -8.86
C GLU A 259 8.58 -0.36 -10.27
N LEU A 260 8.51 0.96 -10.48
CA LEU A 260 8.85 1.58 -11.77
C LEU A 260 10.31 1.34 -12.15
N THR A 261 11.23 1.42 -11.19
CA THR A 261 12.66 1.13 -11.42
C THR A 261 12.87 -0.34 -11.80
N GLU A 262 12.19 -1.26 -11.12
CA GLU A 262 12.22 -2.70 -11.43
C GLU A 262 11.62 -2.98 -12.81
N LEU A 263 10.56 -2.29 -13.21
CA LEU A 263 10.02 -2.35 -14.57
C LEU A 263 11.07 -1.89 -15.59
N MET A 264 11.72 -0.75 -15.38
CA MET A 264 12.78 -0.25 -16.27
C MET A 264 13.97 -1.22 -16.35
N TYR A 265 14.24 -2.00 -15.30
CA TYR A 265 15.30 -3.01 -15.29
C TYR A 265 14.91 -4.34 -15.98
N THR A 266 13.67 -4.80 -15.79
CA THR A 266 13.23 -6.15 -16.19
C THR A 266 12.45 -6.21 -17.50
N HIS A 267 11.87 -5.11 -17.96
CA HIS A 267 11.01 -5.11 -19.13
C HIS A 267 11.82 -5.10 -20.43
N GLU A 268 11.54 -6.00 -21.37
CA GLU A 268 12.30 -6.18 -22.62
C GLU A 268 12.33 -4.92 -23.51
N LYS A 269 11.23 -4.16 -23.54
CA LYS A 269 11.13 -2.89 -24.27
C LYS A 269 11.92 -1.75 -23.63
N SER A 270 12.47 -1.91 -22.42
CA SER A 270 13.20 -0.85 -21.74
C SER A 270 14.61 -0.68 -22.30
N VAL A 271 15.00 0.56 -22.58
CA VAL A 271 16.41 0.91 -22.90
C VAL A 271 17.35 0.60 -21.73
N TRP A 272 16.81 0.51 -20.52
CA TRP A 272 17.52 0.20 -19.29
C TRP A 272 17.47 -1.29 -18.89
N HIS A 273 16.95 -2.15 -19.78
CA HIS A 273 16.86 -3.58 -19.57
C HIS A 273 18.22 -4.17 -19.16
N HIS A 274 18.29 -4.74 -17.96
CA HIS A 274 19.51 -5.26 -17.32
C HIS A 274 20.68 -4.28 -17.17
N ARG A 275 20.42 -2.96 -17.17
CA ARG A 275 21.47 -1.91 -17.11
C ARG A 275 21.43 -1.04 -15.85
N ILE A 276 20.47 -1.28 -14.97
CA ILE A 276 20.38 -0.61 -13.67
C ILE A 276 21.18 -1.43 -12.66
N ASN A 277 22.06 -0.78 -11.89
CA ASN A 277 22.79 -1.42 -10.80
C ASN A 277 21.84 -1.62 -9.61
N MET A 278 21.16 -2.77 -9.61
CA MET A 278 20.16 -3.15 -8.61
C MET A 278 20.76 -3.52 -7.24
N LEU A 279 22.02 -3.98 -7.21
CA LEU A 279 22.68 -4.45 -5.98
C LEU A 279 23.60 -3.40 -5.35
N GLY A 280 23.76 -2.24 -5.98
CA GLY A 280 24.63 -1.16 -5.49
C GLY A 280 26.11 -1.51 -5.53
N GLU A 281 26.50 -2.46 -6.38
CA GLU A 281 27.88 -2.96 -6.46
C GLU A 281 28.83 -1.87 -6.97
N LYS A 282 30.01 -1.78 -6.35
CA LYS A 282 31.06 -0.84 -6.78
C LYS A 282 31.70 -1.34 -8.07
N GLY A 283 31.77 -0.47 -9.08
CA GLY A 283 32.45 -0.76 -10.35
C GLY A 283 31.54 -1.26 -11.47
N VAL A 284 30.26 -1.53 -11.21
CA VAL A 284 29.27 -1.78 -12.26
C VAL A 284 28.98 -0.48 -13.00
N VAL A 285 29.10 -0.51 -14.33
CA VAL A 285 28.81 0.62 -15.21
C VAL A 285 27.30 0.78 -15.34
N GLY A 286 26.77 1.93 -14.91
CA GLY A 286 25.34 2.25 -15.03
C GLY A 286 24.82 3.02 -13.81
N VAL A 287 23.54 3.38 -13.87
CA VAL A 287 22.87 4.13 -12.81
C VAL A 287 22.36 3.17 -11.73
N SER A 288 22.48 3.54 -10.45
CA SER A 288 22.01 2.68 -9.34
C SER A 288 20.50 2.73 -9.16
N GLN A 289 19.93 1.67 -8.56
CA GLN A 289 18.51 1.65 -8.18
C GLN A 289 18.15 2.85 -7.29
N ASN A 290 19.00 3.20 -6.32
CA ASN A 290 18.78 4.34 -5.44
C ASN A 290 18.74 5.68 -6.20
N ALA A 291 19.56 5.84 -7.24
CA ALA A 291 19.53 7.02 -8.10
C ALA A 291 18.20 7.13 -8.85
N TRP A 292 17.71 6.01 -9.41
CA TRP A 292 16.39 5.93 -10.04
C TRP A 292 15.24 6.25 -9.10
N VAL A 293 15.19 5.59 -7.93
CA VAL A 293 14.15 5.81 -6.93
C VAL A 293 14.11 7.27 -6.50
N LYS A 294 15.28 7.89 -6.24
CA LYS A 294 15.36 9.31 -5.88
C LYS A 294 14.96 10.23 -7.03
N ALA A 295 15.36 9.92 -8.27
CA ALA A 295 15.00 10.71 -9.44
C ALA A 295 13.48 10.71 -9.68
N LEU A 296 12.83 9.55 -9.63
CA LEU A 296 11.38 9.42 -9.75
C LEU A 296 10.64 10.10 -8.60
N THR A 297 11.10 9.90 -7.36
CA THR A 297 10.49 10.49 -6.16
C THR A 297 10.56 12.02 -6.15
N ALA A 298 11.62 12.59 -6.72
CA ALA A 298 11.83 14.04 -6.83
C ALA A 298 11.19 14.68 -8.08
N SER A 299 10.71 13.87 -9.03
CA SER A 299 10.08 14.34 -10.29
C SER A 299 8.64 13.83 -10.37
N PHE A 300 8.41 12.77 -11.14
CA PHE A 300 7.09 12.19 -11.44
C PHE A 300 6.23 11.87 -10.21
N LEU A 301 6.84 11.46 -9.10
CA LEU A 301 6.15 11.10 -7.86
C LEU A 301 6.23 12.20 -6.79
N SER A 302 6.60 13.42 -7.16
CA SER A 302 6.57 14.57 -6.26
C SER A 302 5.14 15.04 -5.96
N THR A 303 4.88 15.50 -4.74
CA THR A 303 3.55 15.98 -4.31
C THR A 303 3.26 17.42 -4.74
N GLY A 304 4.29 18.22 -5.01
CA GLY A 304 4.11 19.62 -5.46
C GLY A 304 3.55 20.60 -4.43
N LYS A 305 3.53 20.26 -3.13
CA LYS A 305 3.14 21.20 -2.06
C LYS A 305 4.28 22.19 -1.74
N GLY A 306 3.92 23.44 -1.45
CA GLY A 306 4.85 24.53 -1.17
C GLY A 306 5.55 25.04 -2.44
N ALA A 307 6.87 25.26 -2.36
CA ALA A 307 7.68 25.64 -3.51
C ALA A 307 8.24 24.43 -4.31
N GLY A 308 7.77 23.22 -4.01
CA GLY A 308 8.23 21.99 -4.67
C GLY A 308 7.59 21.76 -6.03
N THR A 309 8.32 21.14 -6.95
CA THR A 309 7.80 20.76 -8.28
C THR A 309 6.63 19.78 -8.16
N LYS A 310 5.55 20.00 -8.89
CA LYS A 310 4.45 19.02 -9.03
C LYS A 310 4.92 17.80 -9.83
N GLY A 311 4.52 16.60 -9.40
CA GLY A 311 4.87 15.34 -10.07
C GLY A 311 3.71 14.78 -10.89
N LEU A 312 3.98 14.43 -12.15
CA LEU A 312 2.96 14.00 -13.12
C LEU A 312 2.10 12.80 -12.64
N PHE A 313 2.68 11.87 -11.87
CA PHE A 313 2.01 10.64 -11.43
C PHE A 313 1.36 10.76 -10.04
N GLN A 314 1.53 11.90 -9.36
CA GLN A 314 1.18 12.02 -7.94
C GLN A 314 0.45 13.32 -7.59
N ALA A 315 0.88 14.46 -8.13
CA ALA A 315 0.32 15.76 -7.78
C ALA A 315 -1.09 15.94 -8.35
N ASN A 316 -1.83 16.86 -7.74
CA ASN A 316 -3.07 17.38 -8.31
C ASN A 316 -2.74 18.37 -9.44
N LEU A 317 -3.32 18.11 -10.60
CA LEU A 317 -3.02 18.77 -11.87
C LEU A 317 -4.31 19.27 -12.53
N GLY A 318 -4.13 20.12 -13.52
CA GLY A 318 -5.21 20.64 -14.36
C GLY A 318 -6.19 21.55 -13.63
N GLU A 319 -7.26 21.91 -14.33
CA GLU A 319 -8.32 22.79 -13.82
C GLU A 319 -9.12 22.16 -12.67
N ASP A 320 -9.31 20.84 -12.70
CA ASP A 320 -10.08 20.10 -11.69
C ASP A 320 -9.30 19.85 -10.39
N ASP A 321 -8.02 20.25 -10.32
CA ASP A 321 -7.08 19.96 -9.21
C ASP A 321 -7.11 18.46 -8.80
N MET A 322 -7.10 17.59 -9.81
CA MET A 322 -7.16 16.14 -9.64
C MET A 322 -5.91 15.48 -10.26
N PRO A 323 -5.44 14.37 -9.69
CA PRO A 323 -4.35 13.61 -10.30
C PRO A 323 -4.81 12.98 -11.62
N LEU A 324 -3.86 12.76 -12.52
CA LEU A 324 -4.14 12.03 -13.76
C LEU A 324 -4.71 10.63 -13.45
N PRO A 325 -5.74 10.16 -14.17
CA PRO A 325 -6.37 8.85 -13.97
C PRO A 325 -5.52 7.71 -14.55
N TRP A 326 -4.20 7.84 -14.48
CA TRP A 326 -3.26 6.88 -15.06
C TRP A 326 -3.02 5.72 -14.11
N SER A 327 -3.28 4.51 -14.60
CA SER A 327 -2.95 3.27 -13.89
C SER A 327 -1.43 3.13 -13.72
N ARG A 328 -1.02 2.20 -12.84
CA ARG A 328 0.41 1.84 -12.72
C ARG A 328 1.01 1.45 -14.08
N GLY A 329 0.28 0.69 -14.89
CA GLY A 329 0.69 0.28 -16.24
C GLY A 329 0.96 1.48 -17.15
N GLN A 330 0.09 2.49 -17.12
CA GLN A 330 0.26 3.73 -17.87
C GLN A 330 1.49 4.54 -17.42
N GLN A 331 1.72 4.65 -16.11
CA GLN A 331 2.93 5.31 -15.57
C GLN A 331 4.21 4.61 -16.07
N GLY A 332 4.24 3.27 -16.05
CA GLY A 332 5.34 2.48 -16.58
C GLY A 332 5.52 2.64 -18.09
N ALA A 333 4.44 2.56 -18.85
CA ALA A 333 4.42 2.72 -20.30
C ALA A 333 4.93 4.10 -20.75
N PHE A 334 4.57 5.16 -20.03
CA PHE A 334 5.07 6.52 -20.28
C PHE A 334 6.60 6.58 -20.17
N LEU A 335 7.17 6.04 -19.10
CA LEU A 335 8.63 6.02 -18.91
C LEU A 335 9.34 5.15 -19.96
N LEU A 336 8.76 4.00 -20.30
CA LEU A 336 9.28 3.14 -21.37
C LEU A 336 9.33 3.89 -22.70
N LYS A 337 8.23 4.55 -23.08
CA LYS A 337 8.12 5.31 -24.33
C LYS A 337 9.09 6.48 -24.36
N LEU A 338 9.17 7.28 -23.29
CA LEU A 338 10.12 8.40 -23.20
C LEU A 338 11.56 7.94 -23.49
N TRP A 339 12.02 6.88 -22.84
CA TRP A 339 13.38 6.40 -23.05
C TRP A 339 13.56 5.73 -24.42
N GLN A 340 12.54 5.04 -24.95
CA GLN A 340 12.58 4.50 -26.31
C GLN A 340 12.70 5.59 -27.36
N GLU A 341 11.95 6.69 -27.24
CA GLU A 341 12.04 7.80 -28.19
C GLU A 341 13.42 8.48 -28.13
N ILE A 342 13.99 8.66 -26.92
CA ILE A 342 15.37 9.17 -26.77
C ILE A 342 16.37 8.23 -27.45
N ALA A 343 16.22 6.92 -27.28
CA ALA A 343 17.13 5.96 -27.88
C ALA A 343 16.97 5.89 -29.40
N SER A 344 15.73 5.89 -29.88
CA SER A 344 15.38 5.92 -31.30
C SER A 344 15.98 7.15 -31.98
N GLU A 345 15.91 8.33 -31.37
CA GLU A 345 16.52 9.54 -31.92
C GLU A 345 18.06 9.45 -31.98
N ILE A 346 18.71 8.88 -30.97
CA ILE A 346 20.18 8.68 -30.99
C ILE A 346 20.60 7.67 -32.08
N GLU A 347 19.83 6.60 -32.25
CA GLU A 347 20.15 5.50 -33.16
C GLU A 347 19.80 5.82 -34.62
N THR A 348 18.61 6.38 -34.85
CA THR A 348 18.02 6.52 -36.17
C THR A 348 17.82 7.97 -36.60
N GLY A 349 17.74 8.89 -35.65
CA GLY A 349 17.49 10.31 -35.87
C GLY A 349 18.68 11.11 -36.39
N ALA A 350 18.59 12.43 -36.24
CA ALA A 350 19.60 13.34 -36.75
C ALA A 350 20.89 13.16 -35.94
N ARG A 351 22.02 12.90 -36.63
CA ARG A 351 23.27 12.66 -35.93
C ARG A 351 23.86 13.97 -35.38
N HIS A 352 23.50 14.32 -34.15
CA HIS A 352 24.05 15.49 -33.46
C HIS A 352 25.58 15.42 -33.36
N TRP A 353 26.23 16.58 -33.31
CA TRP A 353 27.69 16.66 -33.35
C TRP A 353 28.37 15.94 -32.17
N TRP A 354 27.74 15.95 -30.99
CA TRP A 354 28.27 15.33 -29.78
C TRP A 354 28.16 13.80 -29.83
N THR A 355 27.08 13.24 -30.40
CA THR A 355 26.93 11.78 -30.56
C THR A 355 27.99 11.20 -31.49
N ARG A 356 28.47 11.98 -32.47
CA ARG A 356 29.57 11.59 -33.38
C ARG A 356 30.91 11.39 -32.67
N GLN A 357 31.09 11.99 -31.48
CA GLN A 357 32.33 11.86 -30.70
C GLN A 357 32.48 10.46 -30.09
N TYR A 358 31.37 9.74 -29.90
CA TYR A 358 31.36 8.35 -29.49
C TYR A 358 31.60 7.44 -30.70
N LYS A 359 32.79 6.84 -30.78
CA LYS A 359 33.18 5.93 -31.88
C LYS A 359 32.46 4.59 -31.74
N GLY A 360 32.10 3.95 -32.86
CA GLY A 360 31.50 2.61 -32.86
C GLY A 360 29.98 2.65 -33.07
N GLU A 361 29.25 1.82 -32.34
CA GLU A 361 27.80 1.67 -32.45
C GLU A 361 27.06 2.99 -32.15
N ARG A 362 25.95 3.23 -32.86
CA ARG A 362 25.20 4.49 -32.73
C ARG A 362 24.57 4.68 -31.36
N ASN A 363 24.21 3.60 -30.68
CA ASN A 363 23.66 3.61 -29.32
C ASN A 363 24.72 3.83 -28.24
N ARG A 364 26.02 3.89 -28.59
CA ARG A 364 27.11 4.08 -27.63
C ARG A 364 26.91 5.28 -26.68
N PRO A 365 26.40 6.44 -27.12
CA PRO A 365 26.10 7.56 -26.22
C PRO A 365 25.12 7.23 -25.08
N LEU A 366 24.29 6.18 -25.21
CA LEU A 366 23.39 5.74 -24.15
C LEU A 366 24.06 4.84 -23.12
N ILE A 367 25.07 4.07 -23.52
CA ILE A 367 25.69 3.01 -22.70
C ILE A 367 27.08 3.39 -22.17
N ASP A 368 27.72 4.41 -22.76
CA ASP A 368 29.08 4.80 -22.38
C ASP A 368 29.09 5.50 -21.02
N ARG A 369 30.01 5.09 -20.13
CA ARG A 369 30.16 5.67 -18.78
C ARG A 369 30.48 7.16 -18.77
N THR A 370 30.99 7.70 -19.87
CA THR A 370 31.35 9.11 -20.02
C THR A 370 30.22 9.95 -20.63
N SER A 371 29.06 9.36 -20.86
CA SER A 371 27.82 10.07 -21.19
C SER A 371 26.99 10.34 -19.94
N LEU A 372 26.48 11.56 -19.81
CA LEU A 372 25.56 11.95 -18.74
C LEU A 372 24.25 11.17 -18.80
N LEU A 373 23.79 10.74 -19.99
CA LEU A 373 22.59 9.89 -20.13
C LEU A 373 22.71 8.54 -19.42
N ASN A 374 23.94 8.06 -19.20
CA ASN A 374 24.22 6.84 -18.43
C ASN A 374 24.73 7.13 -17.00
N GLN A 375 24.48 8.33 -16.47
CA GLN A 375 24.87 8.77 -15.14
C GLN A 375 23.66 9.29 -14.36
N ASP A 376 23.75 9.28 -13.02
CA ASP A 376 22.70 9.77 -12.11
C ASP A 376 22.28 11.22 -12.44
N MET A 377 23.22 12.08 -12.82
CA MET A 377 22.90 13.47 -13.16
C MET A 377 22.02 13.59 -14.39
N GLY A 378 22.35 12.87 -15.47
CA GLY A 378 21.54 12.95 -16.68
C GLY A 378 20.19 12.27 -16.51
N LEU A 379 20.12 11.14 -15.80
CA LEU A 379 18.85 10.52 -15.43
C LEU A 379 17.91 11.51 -14.73
N ARG A 380 18.41 12.21 -13.69
CA ARG A 380 17.63 13.20 -12.95
C ARG A 380 17.20 14.38 -13.81
N ALA A 381 18.10 14.90 -14.66
CA ALA A 381 17.78 16.00 -15.54
C ALA A 381 16.71 15.60 -16.57
N THR A 382 16.88 14.47 -17.26
CA THR A 382 15.92 13.93 -18.22
C THR A 382 14.54 13.75 -17.60
N LEU A 383 14.46 13.07 -16.44
CA LEU A 383 13.17 12.83 -15.78
C LEU A 383 12.54 14.11 -15.25
N SER A 384 13.32 15.03 -14.67
CA SER A 384 12.77 16.30 -14.18
C SER A 384 12.28 17.20 -15.32
N VAL A 385 13.02 17.29 -16.43
CA VAL A 385 12.61 18.11 -17.59
C VAL A 385 11.33 17.53 -18.20
N ALA A 386 11.28 16.21 -18.42
CA ALA A 386 10.09 15.55 -18.92
C ALA A 386 8.89 15.75 -17.99
N ASN A 387 9.08 15.57 -16.68
CA ASN A 387 8.02 15.83 -15.70
C ASN A 387 7.49 17.26 -15.80
N ASP A 388 8.36 18.26 -15.77
CA ASP A 388 7.95 19.66 -15.72
C ASP A 388 7.20 20.08 -16.99
N ILE A 389 7.64 19.62 -18.15
CA ILE A 389 7.00 19.92 -19.43
C ILE A 389 5.59 19.32 -19.48
N PHE A 390 5.45 18.04 -19.17
CA PHE A 390 4.15 17.36 -19.22
C PHE A 390 3.20 17.80 -18.09
N VAL A 391 3.73 18.23 -16.94
CA VAL A 391 2.94 18.85 -15.87
C VAL A 391 2.40 20.21 -16.29
N HIS A 392 3.22 21.01 -16.99
CA HIS A 392 2.81 22.33 -17.45
C HIS A 392 1.76 22.25 -18.57
N ALA A 393 1.90 21.27 -19.46
CA ALA A 393 1.03 21.10 -20.63
C ALA A 393 -0.08 20.04 -20.41
N VAL A 394 -0.44 19.74 -19.16
CA VAL A 394 -1.37 18.64 -18.82
C VAL A 394 -2.73 18.79 -19.52
N ASP A 395 -3.27 20.00 -19.53
CA ASP A 395 -4.56 20.34 -20.14
C ASP A 395 -4.40 20.51 -21.66
N ASP A 396 -3.40 21.28 -22.09
CA ASP A 396 -3.14 21.59 -23.51
C ASP A 396 -2.91 20.32 -24.35
N TRP A 397 -2.28 19.30 -23.78
CA TRP A 397 -1.99 18.05 -24.45
C TRP A 397 -2.96 16.92 -24.09
N ASN A 398 -4.07 17.24 -23.42
CA ASN A 398 -5.15 16.32 -23.06
C ASN A 398 -4.66 15.01 -22.43
N LEU A 399 -3.76 15.09 -21.44
CA LEU A 399 -3.19 13.91 -20.79
C LEU A 399 -4.26 13.05 -20.08
N TYR A 400 -5.38 13.66 -19.69
CA TYR A 400 -6.54 12.99 -19.10
C TYR A 400 -7.23 12.01 -20.05
N ASP A 401 -7.04 12.13 -21.36
CA ASP A 401 -7.76 11.34 -22.37
C ASP A 401 -7.05 10.05 -22.79
N TRP A 402 -5.85 9.80 -22.27
CA TRP A 402 -5.19 8.54 -22.53
C TRP A 402 -5.91 7.38 -21.82
N ARG A 403 -6.43 6.44 -22.62
CA ARG A 403 -7.09 5.22 -22.17
C ARG A 403 -6.21 4.02 -22.51
N ALA A 404 -5.95 3.18 -21.53
CA ALA A 404 -5.26 1.90 -21.70
C ALA A 404 -6.18 0.73 -21.34
N PRO A 405 -5.99 -0.46 -21.94
CA PRO A 405 -6.73 -1.65 -21.54
C PRO A 405 -6.50 -1.97 -20.05
N ASN A 406 -7.58 -2.23 -19.31
CA ASN A 406 -7.48 -2.77 -17.97
C ASN A 406 -7.46 -4.30 -18.05
N ILE A 407 -6.42 -4.93 -17.51
CA ILE A 407 -6.27 -6.38 -17.48
C ILE A 407 -6.35 -6.82 -16.03
N GLU A 408 -7.45 -7.48 -15.67
CA GLU A 408 -7.65 -8.00 -14.32
C GLU A 408 -6.57 -9.02 -13.95
N ASP A 409 -6.09 -8.97 -12.70
CA ASP A 409 -5.07 -9.86 -12.13
C ASP A 409 -3.74 -9.95 -12.89
N ALA A 410 -3.45 -8.99 -13.78
CA ALA A 410 -2.19 -8.94 -14.51
C ALA A 410 -0.99 -8.57 -13.62
N SER A 411 0.18 -9.07 -14.01
CA SER A 411 1.44 -8.59 -13.44
C SER A 411 1.77 -7.20 -13.98
N PHE A 412 2.55 -6.43 -13.23
CA PHE A 412 2.89 -5.06 -13.61
C PHE A 412 3.54 -4.95 -15.02
N PRO A 413 4.50 -5.82 -15.42
CA PRO A 413 5.03 -5.80 -16.79
C PRO A 413 3.98 -6.04 -17.88
N VAL A 414 2.98 -6.88 -17.63
CA VAL A 414 1.90 -7.17 -18.58
C VAL A 414 0.99 -5.94 -18.75
N GLU A 415 0.62 -5.30 -17.65
CA GLU A 415 -0.14 -4.04 -17.70
C GLU A 415 0.63 -2.93 -18.41
N ALA A 416 1.93 -2.80 -18.13
CA ALA A 416 2.79 -1.81 -18.78
C ALA A 416 2.91 -2.09 -20.28
N SER A 417 3.05 -3.35 -20.70
CA SER A 417 3.04 -3.72 -22.12
C SER A 417 1.73 -3.35 -22.83
N ALA A 418 0.59 -3.64 -22.20
CA ALA A 418 -0.72 -3.30 -22.76
C ALA A 418 -0.94 -1.78 -22.87
N ALA A 419 -0.55 -1.03 -21.83
CA ALA A 419 -0.59 0.42 -21.87
C ALA A 419 0.40 0.99 -22.91
N PHE A 420 1.58 0.41 -23.05
CA PHE A 420 2.59 0.81 -24.02
C PHE A 420 2.06 0.70 -25.45
N GLU A 421 1.30 -0.34 -25.79
CA GLU A 421 0.68 -0.47 -27.12
C GLU A 421 -0.39 0.60 -27.41
N SER A 422 -0.99 1.18 -26.36
CA SER A 422 -1.97 2.25 -26.50
C SER A 422 -1.35 3.64 -26.59
N ILE A 423 -0.09 3.82 -26.17
CA ILE A 423 0.50 5.15 -25.99
C ILE A 423 0.70 5.88 -27.32
N ASP A 424 0.92 5.17 -28.42
CA ASP A 424 1.07 5.77 -29.76
C ASP A 424 -0.24 6.41 -30.26
N LYS A 425 -1.38 6.08 -29.62
CA LYS A 425 -2.69 6.67 -29.91
C LYS A 425 -3.07 7.76 -28.91
N ALA A 426 -2.24 8.03 -27.90
CA ALA A 426 -2.50 9.06 -26.91
C ALA A 426 -2.37 10.46 -27.54
N PRO A 427 -3.17 11.46 -27.10
CA PRO A 427 -3.12 12.80 -27.68
C PRO A 427 -1.75 13.49 -27.60
N PHE A 428 -0.94 13.11 -26.61
CA PHE A 428 0.39 13.67 -26.35
C PHE A 428 1.55 12.83 -26.90
N ALA A 429 1.27 11.77 -27.68
CA ALA A 429 2.31 10.83 -28.13
C ALA A 429 3.40 11.52 -28.95
N GLU A 430 3.00 12.42 -29.86
CA GLU A 430 3.92 13.21 -30.69
C GLU A 430 4.83 14.10 -29.82
N GLU A 431 4.32 14.61 -28.70
CA GLU A 431 5.09 15.47 -27.81
C GLU A 431 6.14 14.70 -27.01
N ILE A 432 5.96 13.41 -26.78
CA ILE A 432 7.05 12.56 -26.25
C ILE A 432 8.18 12.47 -27.28
N THR A 433 7.85 12.29 -28.56
CA THR A 433 8.84 12.25 -29.65
C THR A 433 9.52 13.61 -29.84
N ASN A 434 8.78 14.72 -29.80
CA ASN A 434 9.36 16.07 -29.89
C ASN A 434 10.28 16.38 -28.70
N LEU A 435 9.86 15.97 -27.50
CA LEU A 435 10.70 16.09 -26.31
C LEU A 435 12.00 15.28 -26.45
N ALA A 436 11.92 14.04 -26.93
CA ALA A 436 13.09 13.21 -27.15
C ALA A 436 14.09 13.84 -28.13
N LYS A 437 13.61 14.39 -29.25
CA LYS A 437 14.44 15.14 -30.21
C LYS A 437 15.17 16.30 -29.55
N GLY A 438 14.43 17.14 -28.85
CA GLY A 438 15.01 18.30 -28.16
C GLY A 438 15.98 17.90 -27.03
N ILE A 439 15.68 16.83 -26.30
CA ILE A 439 16.58 16.27 -25.28
C ILE A 439 17.90 15.83 -25.94
N VAL A 440 17.84 15.07 -27.04
CA VAL A 440 19.03 14.53 -27.71
C VAL A 440 19.86 15.63 -28.39
N ALA A 441 19.25 16.77 -28.72
CA ALA A 441 19.97 17.92 -29.26
C ALA A 441 21.01 18.51 -28.27
N PHE A 442 20.75 18.40 -26.97
CA PHE A 442 21.69 18.84 -25.93
C PHE A 442 22.96 17.95 -25.90
N ASP A 443 24.13 18.55 -25.65
CA ASP A 443 25.38 17.80 -25.52
C ASP A 443 25.50 17.06 -24.17
N TRP A 444 25.20 15.76 -24.19
CA TRP A 444 25.25 14.89 -23.00
C TRP A 444 26.65 14.33 -22.68
N ARG A 445 27.73 14.79 -23.31
CA ARG A 445 29.07 14.37 -22.89
C ARG A 445 29.35 14.87 -21.47
N SER A 446 29.86 13.99 -20.61
CA SER A 446 30.32 14.39 -19.27
C SER A 446 31.66 15.13 -19.34
N LEU A 447 32.16 15.64 -18.21
CA LEU A 447 33.48 16.27 -18.15
C LEU A 447 34.62 15.34 -18.62
N ASP A 448 34.48 14.02 -18.42
CA ASP A 448 35.41 13.01 -18.90
C ASP A 448 35.00 12.41 -20.26
N GLY A 449 34.02 13.04 -20.91
CA GLY A 449 33.53 12.69 -22.24
C GLY A 449 34.55 12.95 -23.35
N PRO A 450 34.38 12.29 -24.51
CA PRO A 450 35.30 12.42 -25.63
C PRO A 450 35.32 13.86 -26.16
N GLY A 451 36.52 14.45 -26.21
CA GLY A 451 36.73 15.80 -26.75
C GLY A 451 36.09 16.93 -25.93
N VAL A 452 35.92 16.73 -24.61
CA VAL A 452 35.43 17.78 -23.69
C VAL A 452 36.58 18.52 -22.99
N LYS A 453 37.61 17.80 -22.56
CA LYS A 453 38.81 18.43 -21.97
C LYS A 453 39.47 19.35 -22.99
N ASP A 454 39.93 20.50 -22.51
CA ASP A 454 40.57 21.56 -23.31
C ASP A 454 39.65 22.16 -24.40
N SER A 455 38.33 22.02 -24.26
CA SER A 455 37.32 22.63 -25.13
C SER A 455 36.51 23.71 -24.41
N GLU A 456 35.79 24.55 -25.16
CA GLU A 456 34.90 25.58 -24.61
C GLU A 456 33.78 24.98 -23.71
N GLU A 457 33.41 23.73 -23.94
CA GLU A 457 32.42 22.99 -23.16
C GLU A 457 32.92 22.61 -21.76
N GLU A 458 34.24 22.59 -21.51
CA GLU A 458 34.79 22.09 -20.25
C GLU A 458 34.26 22.87 -19.04
N VAL A 459 34.17 24.20 -19.16
CA VAL A 459 33.69 25.07 -18.09
C VAL A 459 32.23 24.77 -17.77
N LEU A 460 31.39 24.62 -18.81
CA LEU A 460 29.98 24.27 -18.66
C LEU A 460 29.82 22.89 -18.01
N LYS A 461 30.49 21.85 -18.52
CA LYS A 461 30.39 20.49 -17.95
C LYS A 461 30.92 20.42 -16.51
N ARG A 462 31.91 21.24 -16.16
CA ARG A 462 32.42 21.34 -14.78
C ARG A 462 31.39 21.95 -13.84
N SER A 463 30.56 22.89 -14.31
CA SER A 463 29.48 23.51 -13.51
C SER A 463 28.39 22.52 -13.06
N PHE A 464 28.24 21.41 -13.77
CA PHE A 464 27.28 20.36 -13.42
C PHE A 464 27.76 19.49 -12.25
N ARG A 465 28.98 19.65 -11.73
CA ARG A 465 29.47 18.88 -10.59
C ARG A 465 29.04 19.53 -9.26
N GLY A 466 28.65 18.69 -8.30
CA GLY A 466 28.29 19.13 -6.94
C GLY A 466 26.79 19.28 -6.72
N SER A 467 26.40 19.78 -5.54
CA SER A 467 24.99 19.81 -5.09
C SER A 467 24.08 20.69 -5.95
N GLY A 468 24.60 21.78 -6.53
CA GLY A 468 23.84 22.65 -7.44
C GLY A 468 23.79 22.17 -8.90
N GLY A 469 24.56 21.13 -9.23
CA GLY A 469 24.76 20.66 -10.60
C GLY A 469 23.49 20.11 -11.27
N TYR A 470 22.60 19.49 -10.49
CA TYR A 470 21.33 18.97 -11.00
C TYR A 470 20.42 20.09 -11.53
N THR A 471 20.29 21.18 -10.77
CA THR A 471 19.49 22.35 -11.17
C THR A 471 20.13 23.05 -12.37
N ALA A 472 21.46 23.22 -12.36
CA ALA A 472 22.17 23.82 -13.49
C ALA A 472 21.97 23.01 -14.79
N LEU A 473 22.17 21.69 -14.75
CA LEU A 473 21.98 20.82 -15.91
C LEU A 473 20.54 20.87 -16.43
N LYS A 474 19.55 20.83 -15.53
CA LYS A 474 18.13 20.98 -15.90
C LYS A 474 17.88 22.30 -16.65
N ILE A 475 18.38 23.42 -16.13
CA ILE A 475 18.21 24.74 -16.75
C ILE A 475 18.85 24.77 -18.15
N GLU A 476 20.05 24.21 -18.32
CA GLU A 476 20.72 24.17 -19.62
C GLU A 476 20.01 23.28 -20.64
N VAL A 477 19.43 22.16 -20.20
CA VAL A 477 18.58 21.32 -21.07
C VAL A 477 17.31 22.08 -21.47
N LEU A 478 16.65 22.77 -20.54
CA LEU A 478 15.48 23.61 -20.87
C LEU A 478 15.83 24.74 -21.84
N LYS A 479 17.00 25.38 -21.68
CA LYS A 479 17.48 26.40 -22.62
C LYS A 479 17.67 25.82 -24.02
N SER A 480 18.28 24.63 -24.11
CA SER A 480 18.43 23.90 -25.38
C SER A 480 17.07 23.64 -26.03
N LEU A 481 16.08 23.15 -25.27
CA LEU A 481 14.71 22.92 -25.74
C LEU A 481 14.03 24.21 -26.22
N ALA A 482 14.21 25.31 -25.48
CA ALA A 482 13.60 26.60 -25.79
C ALA A 482 14.16 27.24 -27.07
N THR A 483 15.30 26.79 -27.61
CA THR A 483 15.81 27.30 -28.90
C THR A 483 14.95 26.90 -30.09
N GLU A 484 14.15 25.84 -29.97
CA GLU A 484 13.23 25.36 -31.00
C GLU A 484 11.79 25.84 -30.74
N GLN A 485 11.58 27.16 -30.61
CA GLN A 485 10.28 27.77 -30.31
C GLN A 485 9.16 27.44 -31.32
N GLY A 486 9.50 26.85 -32.48
CA GLY A 486 8.52 26.36 -33.45
C GLY A 486 7.82 25.05 -33.06
N THR A 487 8.23 24.41 -31.96
CA THR A 487 7.61 23.18 -31.42
C THR A 487 6.83 23.48 -30.14
N ALA A 488 5.77 22.70 -29.86
CA ALA A 488 4.98 22.87 -28.64
C ALA A 488 5.86 22.69 -27.38
N VAL A 489 6.74 21.68 -27.38
CA VAL A 489 7.73 21.44 -26.32
C VAL A 489 8.66 22.65 -26.11
N GLY A 490 9.16 23.27 -27.18
CA GLY A 490 10.03 24.44 -27.10
C GLY A 490 9.34 25.66 -26.48
N GLY A 491 8.05 25.87 -26.81
CA GLY A 491 7.22 26.90 -26.19
C GLY A 491 7.08 26.69 -24.68
N VAL A 492 6.70 25.48 -24.25
CA VAL A 492 6.57 25.13 -22.83
C VAL A 492 7.91 25.27 -22.08
N ALA A 493 9.02 24.88 -22.71
CA ALA A 493 10.35 25.03 -22.11
C ALA A 493 10.73 26.52 -21.90
N ALA A 494 10.38 27.40 -22.85
CA ALA A 494 10.59 28.83 -22.72
C ALA A 494 9.76 29.43 -21.56
N ASP A 495 8.49 29.03 -21.43
CA ASP A 495 7.60 29.47 -20.35
C ASP A 495 8.09 29.00 -18.98
N LEU A 496 8.59 27.75 -18.88
CA LEU A 496 9.20 27.24 -17.66
C LEU A 496 10.44 28.05 -17.26
N LEU A 497 11.32 28.39 -18.21
CA LEU A 497 12.49 29.23 -17.95
C LEU A 497 12.09 30.63 -17.48
N ALA A 498 11.05 31.22 -18.07
CA ALA A 498 10.54 32.53 -17.67
C ALA A 498 10.00 32.54 -16.23
N LYS A 499 9.39 31.43 -15.77
CA LYS A 499 8.93 31.28 -14.38
C LYS A 499 10.07 31.05 -13.37
N MET A 500 11.25 30.66 -13.84
CA MET A 500 12.44 30.40 -13.00
C MET A 500 13.37 31.61 -12.87
N ALA A 501 13.22 32.62 -13.74
CA ALA A 501 13.93 33.90 -13.71
C ALA A 501 13.22 34.90 -12.80
#